data_AF-A0A401T5Y6-F1
#
_entry.id   AF-A0A401T5Y6-F1
#
_cell.length_a   1.000
_cell.length_b   1.000
_cell.length_c   1.000
_cell.angle_alpha   90.00
_cell.angle_beta   90.00
_cell.angle_gamma   90.00
#
_symmetry.space_group_name_H-M   'P 1'
#
loop_
_entity.id
_entity.type
_entity.pdbx_description
1 polymer ?
#
loop_
_entity_poly.entity_id
_entity_poly.type
_entity_poly.pdbx_seq_one_letter_code
_entity_poly.pdbx_strand_id
1 'polypeptide(L)'
;MVFTVRHATVTFQTDGDTWREQKEKKAALMVGILIGVFVLCWIPFFITELINPLCSCDIPPIWKSIFLWLGYSNSFFNPLIYTAFNKNYNNAFRNLFSRQR
;
A
#
# COMPACT_ATOMS: atom_id res chain seq x y z
N MET A 1 -18.88 -54.50 6.76
CA MET A 1 -18.28 -53.46 5.91
C MET A 1 -18.98 -52.14 6.20
N VAL A 2 -18.39 -51.24 6.99
CA VAL A 2 -18.77 -49.82 6.99
C VAL A 2 -17.52 -49.00 7.28
N PHE A 3 -16.87 -48.56 6.22
CA PHE A 3 -15.89 -47.46 6.24
C PHE A 3 -16.43 -46.44 5.24
N THR A 4 -17.23 -45.50 5.71
CA THR A 4 -17.73 -44.45 4.81
C THR A 4 -17.79 -43.11 5.54
N VAL A 5 -17.14 -42.14 4.88
CA VAL A 5 -17.33 -40.68 4.99
C VAL A 5 -16.57 -39.95 6.11
N ARG A 6 -15.32 -39.55 5.82
CA ARG A 6 -14.66 -38.36 6.42
C ARG A 6 -13.85 -37.48 5.45
N HIS A 7 -13.73 -37.87 4.17
CA HIS A 7 -12.84 -37.15 3.24
C HIS A 7 -13.40 -35.81 2.72
N ALA A 8 -14.71 -35.63 2.59
CA ALA A 8 -15.29 -34.41 2.03
C ALA A 8 -15.16 -33.17 2.93
N THR A 9 -15.15 -33.37 4.26
CA THR A 9 -15.04 -32.28 5.25
C THR A 9 -13.64 -31.66 5.28
N VAL A 10 -12.60 -32.46 5.02
CA VAL A 10 -11.20 -31.98 5.06
C VAL A 10 -10.90 -31.08 3.87
N THR A 11 -11.35 -31.43 2.67
CA THR A 11 -11.10 -30.64 1.45
C THR A 11 -11.81 -29.28 1.42
N PHE A 12 -13.02 -29.17 1.97
CA PHE A 12 -13.78 -27.91 1.98
C PHE A 12 -13.20 -26.90 2.97
N GLN A 13 -12.71 -27.39 4.11
CA GLN A 13 -12.10 -26.55 5.13
C GLN A 13 -10.73 -26.04 4.69
N THR A 14 -9.91 -26.90 4.05
CA THR A 14 -8.64 -26.46 3.43
C THR A 14 -8.82 -25.42 2.34
N ASP A 15 -9.87 -25.53 1.51
CA ASP A 15 -10.16 -24.55 0.46
C ASP A 15 -10.50 -23.19 1.09
N GLY A 16 -11.41 -23.17 2.05
CA GLY A 16 -11.78 -21.97 2.82
C GLY A 16 -10.60 -21.29 3.51
N ASP A 17 -9.70 -22.06 4.12
CA ASP A 17 -8.50 -21.53 4.77
C ASP A 17 -7.51 -20.95 3.75
N THR A 18 -7.29 -21.62 2.60
CA THR A 18 -6.44 -21.05 1.52
C THR A 18 -7.01 -19.75 0.94
N TRP A 19 -8.33 -19.61 0.78
CA TRP A 19 -8.95 -18.36 0.32
C TRP A 19 -8.76 -17.22 1.32
N ARG A 20 -8.81 -17.51 2.62
CA ARG A 20 -8.57 -16.54 3.69
C ARG A 20 -7.11 -16.11 3.70
N GLU A 21 -6.16 -17.04 3.65
CA GLU A 21 -4.73 -16.73 3.56
C GLU A 21 -4.40 -15.85 2.34
N GLN A 22 -5.00 -16.12 1.17
CA GLN A 22 -4.79 -15.29 -0.01
C GLN A 22 -5.30 -13.85 0.17
N LYS A 23 -6.43 -13.66 0.86
CA LYS A 23 -6.95 -12.32 1.20
C LYS A 23 -6.04 -11.61 2.20
N GLU A 24 -5.59 -12.32 3.23
CA GLU A 24 -4.69 -11.78 4.25
C GLU A 24 -3.35 -11.36 3.65
N LYS A 25 -2.75 -12.18 2.77
CA LYS A 25 -1.54 -11.82 2.03
C LYS A 25 -1.71 -10.55 1.20
N LYS A 26 -2.87 -10.36 0.56
CA LYS A 26 -3.17 -9.13 -0.20
C LYS A 26 -3.30 -7.91 0.71
N ALA A 27 -3.97 -8.06 1.85
CA ALA A 27 -4.08 -6.98 2.84
C ALA A 27 -2.70 -6.61 3.41
N ALA A 28 -1.89 -7.60 3.76
CA ALA A 28 -0.53 -7.39 4.24
C ALA A 28 0.36 -6.69 3.21
N LEU A 29 0.24 -7.05 1.92
CA LEU A 29 0.95 -6.39 0.84
C LEU A 29 0.54 -4.92 0.71
N MET A 30 -0.75 -4.61 0.82
CA MET A 30 -1.25 -3.23 0.80
C MET A 30 -0.70 -2.42 1.99
N VAL A 31 -0.69 -2.99 3.19
CA VAL A 31 -0.09 -2.38 4.38
C VAL A 31 1.41 -2.14 4.17
N GLY A 32 2.13 -3.12 3.61
CA GLY A 32 3.55 -2.99 3.27
C GLY A 32 3.82 -1.84 2.30
N ILE A 33 2.97 -1.66 1.29
CA ILE A 33 3.09 -0.55 0.33
C ILE A 33 2.79 0.80 1.00
N LEU A 34 1.75 0.89 1.84
CA LEU A 34 1.45 2.12 2.60
C LEU A 34 2.66 2.56 3.43
N ILE A 35 3.27 1.61 4.15
CA ILE A 35 4.47 1.86 4.95
C ILE A 35 5.65 2.25 4.04
N GLY A 36 5.86 1.54 2.94
CA GLY A 36 6.95 1.82 2.00
C GLY A 36 6.85 3.21 1.38
N VAL A 37 5.67 3.62 0.93
CA VAL A 37 5.47 4.97 0.35
C VAL A 37 5.58 6.06 1.40
N PHE A 38 5.04 5.84 2.59
CA PHE A 38 5.22 6.75 3.73
C PHE A 38 6.71 6.99 4.00
N VAL A 39 7.48 5.91 4.11
CA VAL A 39 8.92 5.97 4.36
C VAL A 39 9.64 6.66 3.21
N LEU A 40 9.36 6.33 1.95
CA LEU A 40 9.99 6.96 0.78
C LEU A 40 9.72 8.47 0.68
N CYS A 41 8.52 8.93 1.02
CA CYS A 41 8.18 10.36 0.99
C CYS A 41 8.85 11.15 2.12
N TRP A 42 9.06 10.51 3.27
CA TRP A 42 9.59 11.16 4.47
C TRP A 42 11.11 11.00 4.66
N ILE A 43 11.72 9.95 4.13
CA ILE A 43 13.16 9.68 4.25
C ILE A 43 14.01 10.89 3.85
N PRO A 44 13.77 11.55 2.69
CA PRO A 44 14.62 12.67 2.27
C PRO A 44 14.61 13.81 3.28
N PHE A 45 13.42 14.15 3.80
CA PHE A 45 13.25 15.18 4.82
C PHE A 45 14.00 14.81 6.11
N PHE A 46 13.79 13.60 6.65
CA PHE A 46 14.45 13.14 7.87
C PHE A 46 15.97 13.09 7.74
N ILE A 47 16.49 12.67 6.58
CA ILE A 47 17.94 12.67 6.31
C ILE A 47 18.50 14.10 6.33
N THR A 48 17.84 15.06 5.66
CA THR A 48 18.30 16.46 5.70
C THR A 48 18.28 17.03 7.11
N GLU A 49 17.22 16.79 7.88
CA GLU A 49 17.12 17.30 9.25
C GLU A 49 18.16 16.66 10.19
N LEU A 50 18.51 15.39 9.97
CA LEU A 50 19.56 14.71 10.73
C LEU A 50 20.96 15.21 10.38
N ILE A 51 21.23 15.51 9.10
CA ILE A 51 22.55 15.95 8.62
C ILE A 51 22.78 17.45 8.86
N ASN A 52 21.73 18.28 8.82
CA ASN A 52 21.81 19.73 9.00
C ASN A 52 22.57 20.20 10.26
N PRO A 53 22.46 19.54 11.44
CA PRO A 53 23.30 19.88 12.60
C PRO A 53 24.69 19.23 12.59
N LEU A 54 24.90 18.16 11.82
CA LEU A 54 26.15 17.37 11.78
C LEU A 54 27.14 17.89 10.74
N CYS A 55 26.65 18.55 9.70
CA CYS A 55 27.44 19.23 8.70
C CYS A 55 27.11 20.72 8.70
N SER A 56 28.11 21.60 8.62
CA SER A 56 27.93 23.02 8.23
C SER A 56 27.58 23.17 6.75
N CYS A 57 26.83 22.22 6.20
CA CYS A 57 26.42 22.16 4.81
C CYS A 57 25.22 23.09 4.64
N ASP A 58 25.40 24.18 3.91
CA ASP A 58 24.31 25.07 3.56
C ASP A 58 23.43 24.42 2.49
N ILE A 59 22.36 23.76 2.93
CA ILE A 59 21.37 23.16 2.02
C ILE A 59 20.52 24.30 1.45
N PRO A 60 20.52 24.50 0.11
CA PRO A 60 19.75 25.59 -0.47
C PRO A 60 18.25 25.48 -0.13
N PRO A 61 17.56 26.60 0.10
CA PRO A 61 16.17 26.60 0.55
C PRO A 61 15.21 25.88 -0.42
N ILE A 62 15.53 25.87 -1.72
CA ILE A 62 14.78 25.15 -2.74
C ILE A 62 14.70 23.64 -2.46
N TRP A 63 15.78 23.04 -1.97
CA TRP A 63 15.82 21.60 -1.65
C TRP A 63 14.97 21.28 -0.43
N LYS A 64 15.03 22.14 0.60
CA LYS A 64 14.15 22.02 1.78
C LYS A 64 12.68 22.12 1.37
N SER A 65 12.33 23.05 0.49
CA SER A 65 10.97 23.15 -0.06
C SER A 65 10.58 21.87 -0.80
N ILE A 66 11.42 21.35 -1.70
CA ILE A 66 11.12 20.12 -2.45
C ILE A 66 10.87 18.93 -1.52
N PHE A 67 11.69 18.74 -0.48
CA PHE A 67 11.50 17.64 0.47
C PHE A 67 10.22 17.80 1.31
N LEU A 68 9.87 19.03 1.68
CA LEU A 68 8.62 19.32 2.37
C LEU A 68 7.40 19.02 1.49
N TRP A 69 7.44 19.43 0.22
CA TRP A 69 6.40 19.16 -0.76
C TRP A 69 6.26 17.65 -1.05
N LEU A 70 7.37 16.92 -1.06
CA LEU A 70 7.37 15.46 -1.18
C LEU A 70 6.70 14.79 0.03
N GLY A 71 6.98 15.29 1.24
CA GLY A 71 6.28 14.86 2.45
C GLY A 71 4.77 15.14 2.41
N TYR A 72 4.36 16.30 1.91
CA TYR A 72 2.93 16.63 1.72
C TYR A 72 2.25 15.73 0.68
N SER A 73 2.98 15.31 -0.35
CA SER A 73 2.48 14.41 -1.40
C SER A 73 2.07 13.03 -0.86
N ASN A 74 2.47 12.66 0.36
CA ASN A 74 2.01 11.47 1.08
C ASN A 74 0.47 11.36 1.12
N SER A 75 -0.22 12.51 1.20
CA SER A 75 -1.68 12.58 1.16
C SER A 75 -2.28 12.21 -0.21
N PHE A 76 -1.59 12.50 -1.32
CA PHE A 76 -1.97 12.11 -2.69
C PHE A 76 -1.76 10.61 -2.93
N PHE A 77 -0.73 10.02 -2.33
CA PHE A 77 -0.46 8.59 -2.48
C PHE A 77 -1.50 7.71 -1.80
N ASN A 78 -2.21 8.20 -0.78
CA ASN A 78 -3.28 7.44 -0.13
C ASN A 78 -4.35 6.99 -1.16
N PRO A 79 -5.07 7.88 -1.88
CA PRO A 79 -5.96 7.50 -2.98
C PRO A 79 -5.33 6.63 -4.07
N LEU A 80 -4.08 6.88 -4.45
CA LEU A 80 -3.37 6.12 -5.48
C LEU A 80 -3.15 4.66 -5.06
N ILE A 81 -2.78 4.43 -3.80
CA ILE A 81 -2.55 3.09 -3.25
C ILE A 81 -3.88 2.33 -3.14
N TYR A 82 -4.95 3.01 -2.70
CA TYR A 82 -6.29 2.41 -2.63
C TYR A 82 -6.83 2.04 -4.03
N THR A 83 -6.60 2.87 -5.04
CA THR A 83 -7.08 2.62 -6.41
C THR A 83 -6.23 1.59 -7.16
N ALA A 84 -4.90 1.62 -7.01
CA ALA A 84 -3.99 0.70 -7.71
C ALA A 84 -4.14 -0.76 -7.24
N PHE A 85 -4.33 -0.98 -5.93
CA PHE A 85 -4.31 -2.34 -5.36
C PHE A 85 -5.70 -2.93 -5.06
N ASN A 86 -6.76 -2.12 -5.13
CA ASN A 86 -8.12 -2.62 -5.01
C ASN A 86 -8.80 -2.71 -6.39
N LYS A 87 -8.83 -3.92 -6.96
CA LYS A 87 -9.50 -4.21 -8.26
C LYS A 87 -10.98 -3.76 -8.29
N ASN A 88 -11.66 -3.71 -7.14
CA ASN A 88 -13.03 -3.20 -7.05
C ASN A 88 -13.11 -1.69 -7.30
N TYR A 89 -12.10 -0.91 -6.92
CA TYR A 89 -12.07 0.53 -7.17
C TYR A 89 -11.76 0.86 -8.63
N ASN A 90 -10.89 0.09 -9.30
CA ASN A 90 -10.61 0.28 -10.73
C ASN A 90 -11.86 0.08 -11.61
N ASN A 91 -12.76 -0.83 -11.23
CA ASN A 91 -14.04 -1.00 -11.92
C ASN A 91 -15.00 0.18 -11.67
N ALA A 92 -15.04 0.71 -10.45
CA ALA A 92 -15.83 1.91 -10.15
C ALA A 92 -15.28 3.17 -10.85
N PHE A 93 -13.97 3.33 -10.92
CA PHE A 93 -13.30 4.43 -11.63
C PHE A 93 -13.51 4.34 -13.15
N ARG A 94 -13.40 3.12 -13.72
CA ARG A 94 -13.76 2.87 -15.12
C ARG A 94 -15.23 3.19 -15.39
N ASN A 95 -16.14 2.85 -14.49
CA ASN A 95 -17.57 3.15 -14.64
C ASN A 95 -17.90 4.65 -14.49
N LEU A 96 -17.17 5.38 -13.64
CA LEU A 96 -17.27 6.84 -13.53
C LEU A 96 -16.83 7.53 -14.83
N PHE A 97 -15.72 7.10 -15.42
CA PHE A 97 -15.23 7.66 -16.68
C PHE A 97 -15.97 7.15 -17.93
N SER A 98 -16.60 5.97 -17.89
CA SER A 98 -17.37 5.43 -19.02
C SER A 98 -18.82 5.92 -19.09
N ARG A 99 -19.41 6.37 -17.96
CA ARG A 99 -20.75 6.98 -17.94
C ARG A 99 -20.77 8.47 -18.29
N GLN A 100 -19.62 9.10 -18.51
CA GLN A 100 -19.53 10.49 -18.95
C GLN A 100 -19.37 10.62 -20.48
N ARG A 101 -19.89 9.64 -21.24
CA ARG A 101 -20.02 9.72 -22.70
C ARG A 101 -21.43 9.38 -23.13
#